data_AF-U3AQB6-F1
#
_entry.id   AF-U3AQB6-F1
#
_cell.length_a   1.000
_cell.length_b   1.000
_cell.length_c   1.000
_cell.angle_alpha   90.00
_cell.angle_beta   90.00
_cell.angle_gamma   90.00
#
_symmetry.space_group_name_H-M   'P 1'
#
loop_
_entity.id
_entity.type
_entity.pdbx_description
1 polymer ?
#
loop_
_entity_poly.entity_id
_entity_poly.type
_entity_poly.pdbx_seq_one_letter_code
_entity_poly.pdbx_strand_id
1 'polypeptide(L)'
;MKRTPSLGPALYLIGMLLIGLYFTFAAVQGDYGVFRRAEVEAEARGLEKELASLRTDVARMENLTRRLSDKYLDLDLLDARAREVLGMIRADEIVIR
;
A
#
# COMPACT_ATOMS: atom_id res chain seq x y z
N MET A 1 -20.51 -71.98 11.75
CA MET A 1 -20.68 -70.57 12.18
C MET A 1 -20.29 -69.65 11.03
N LYS A 2 -21.25 -69.06 10.30
CA LYS A 2 -20.95 -68.02 9.30
C LYS A 2 -21.01 -66.66 10.00
N ARG A 3 -19.84 -66.03 10.22
CA ARG A 3 -19.76 -64.63 10.64
C ARG A 3 -20.13 -63.77 9.45
N THR A 4 -21.31 -63.16 9.47
CA THR A 4 -21.62 -62.09 8.53
C THR A 4 -20.66 -60.93 8.80
N PRO A 5 -20.02 -60.35 7.77
CA PRO A 5 -19.14 -59.21 7.99
C PRO A 5 -19.99 -58.05 8.54
N SER A 6 -19.56 -57.46 9.65
CA SER A 6 -20.20 -56.29 10.25
C SER A 6 -19.92 -55.05 9.40
N LEU A 7 -20.68 -54.90 8.31
CA LEU A 7 -20.53 -53.80 7.34
C LEU A 7 -20.90 -52.43 7.93
N GLY A 8 -21.84 -52.40 8.89
CA GLY A 8 -22.35 -51.16 9.49
C GLY A 8 -21.27 -50.30 10.15
N PRO A 9 -20.47 -50.84 11.09
CA PRO A 9 -19.38 -50.09 11.73
C PRO A 9 -18.32 -49.60 10.74
N ALA A 10 -18.00 -50.39 9.72
CA ALA A 10 -17.03 -50.01 8.69
C ALA A 10 -17.54 -48.84 7.84
N LEU A 11 -18.80 -48.89 7.39
CA LEU A 11 -19.42 -47.79 6.64
C LEU A 11 -19.55 -46.52 7.48
N TYR A 12 -19.88 -46.65 8.76
CA TYR A 12 -19.93 -45.53 9.69
C TYR A 12 -18.56 -44.85 9.83
N LEU A 13 -17.50 -45.65 10.07
CA LEU A 13 -16.15 -45.14 10.21
C LEU A 13 -15.66 -44.45 8.92
N ILE A 14 -15.90 -45.08 7.77
CA ILE A 14 -15.54 -44.52 6.46
C ILE A 14 -16.29 -43.22 6.21
N GLY A 15 -17.60 -43.17 6.48
CA GLY A 15 -18.40 -41.96 6.33
C GLY A 15 -17.90 -40.82 7.21
N MET A 16 -17.61 -41.11 8.48
CA MET A 16 -17.06 -40.13 9.42
C MET A 16 -15.67 -39.63 8.99
N LEU A 17 -14.82 -40.52 8.47
CA LEU A 17 -13.51 -40.17 7.94
C LEU A 17 -13.62 -39.26 6.71
N LEU A 18 -14.51 -39.58 5.77
CA LEU A 18 -14.72 -38.79 4.55
C LEU A 18 -15.25 -37.38 4.87
N ILE A 19 -16.20 -37.28 5.80
CA ILE A 19 -16.71 -35.98 6.28
C ILE A 19 -15.60 -35.18 6.94
N GLY A 20 -14.82 -35.79 7.84
CA GLY A 20 -13.69 -35.12 8.50
C GLY A 20 -12.62 -34.65 7.50
N LEU A 21 -12.33 -35.46 6.48
CA LEU A 21 -11.39 -35.10 5.43
C LEU A 21 -11.90 -33.92 4.58
N TYR A 22 -13.19 -33.92 4.23
CA TYR A 22 -13.81 -32.81 3.52
C TYR A 22 -13.71 -31.50 4.30
N PHE A 23 -14.04 -31.51 5.60
CA PHE A 23 -13.93 -30.32 6.43
C PHE A 23 -12.48 -29.85 6.61
N THR A 24 -11.54 -30.78 6.77
CA THR A 24 -10.11 -30.44 6.85
C THR A 24 -9.64 -29.80 5.55
N PHE A 25 -10.02 -30.36 4.40
CA PHE A 25 -9.70 -29.81 3.09
C PHE A 25 -10.32 -28.42 2.90
N ALA A 26 -11.61 -28.24 3.24
CA ALA A 26 -12.31 -26.97 3.15
C ALA A 26 -11.75 -25.90 4.11
N ALA A 27 -11.30 -26.28 5.31
CA ALA A 27 -10.66 -25.35 6.24
C ALA A 27 -9.28 -24.88 5.77
N VAL A 28 -8.59 -25.71 4.97
CA VAL A 28 -7.29 -25.36 4.39
C VAL A 28 -7.47 -24.54 3.11
N GLN A 29 -8.26 -25.03 2.14
CA GLN A 29 -8.35 -24.44 0.79
C GLN A 29 -9.59 -23.57 0.55
N GLY A 30 -10.57 -23.54 1.45
CA GLY A 30 -11.81 -22.77 1.25
C GLY A 30 -11.59 -21.26 1.35
N ASP A 31 -12.58 -20.49 0.88
CA ASP A 31 -12.54 -19.02 0.86
C ASP A 31 -12.34 -18.38 2.24
N TYR A 32 -12.70 -19.10 3.31
CA TYR A 32 -12.50 -18.71 4.71
C TYR A 32 -11.33 -19.46 5.39
N GLY A 33 -10.53 -20.17 4.61
CA GLY A 33 -9.40 -20.95 5.09
C GLY A 33 -8.23 -20.09 5.55
N VAL A 34 -7.28 -20.72 6.23
CA VAL A 34 -6.13 -20.05 6.86
C VAL A 34 -5.29 -19.26 5.84
N PHE A 35 -5.24 -19.74 4.58
CA PHE A 35 -4.49 -19.08 3.52
C PHE A 35 -5.09 -17.74 3.07
N ARG A 36 -6.42 -17.57 3.11
CA ARG A 36 -7.04 -16.31 2.69
C ARG A 36 -6.66 -15.16 3.61
N ARG A 37 -6.55 -15.41 4.92
CA ARG A 37 -6.04 -14.42 5.88
C ARG A 37 -4.62 -13.98 5.55
N ALA A 38 -3.73 -14.93 5.26
CA ALA A 38 -2.34 -14.61 4.93
C ALA A 38 -2.23 -13.76 3.65
N GLU A 39 -3.07 -14.03 2.65
CA GLU A 39 -3.14 -13.27 1.40
C GLU A 39 -3.65 -11.84 1.63
N VAL A 40 -4.77 -11.70 2.35
CA VAL A 40 -5.35 -10.39 2.69
C VAL A 40 -4.39 -9.55 3.51
N GLU A 41 -3.69 -10.14 4.48
CA GLU A 41 -2.68 -9.42 5.26
C GLU A 41 -1.48 -9.01 4.41
N ALA A 42 -1.09 -9.82 3.41
CA ALA A 42 -0.02 -9.46 2.49
C ALA A 42 -0.41 -8.30 1.58
N GLU A 43 -1.64 -8.32 1.05
CA GLU A 43 -2.21 -7.24 0.25
C GLU A 43 -2.33 -5.95 1.07
N ALA A 44 -2.84 -6.03 2.31
CA ALA A 44 -2.94 -4.91 3.23
C ALA A 44 -1.57 -4.25 3.49
N ARG A 45 -0.52 -5.04 3.75
CA ARG A 45 0.85 -4.52 3.90
C ARG A 45 1.37 -3.84 2.64
N GLY A 46 0.98 -4.30 1.46
CA GLY A 46 1.30 -3.66 0.19
C GLY A 46 0.66 -2.28 0.07
N LEU A 47 -0.65 -2.22 0.31
CA LEU A 47 -1.43 -0.99 0.26
C LEU A 47 -0.96 0.04 1.31
N GLU A 48 -0.57 -0.40 2.50
CA GLU A 48 0.00 0.50 3.53
C GLU A 48 1.29 1.18 3.08
N LYS A 49 2.17 0.46 2.38
CA LYS A 49 3.40 1.04 1.82
C LYS A 49 3.10 2.04 0.72
N GLU A 50 2.17 1.71 -0.17
CA GLU A 50 1.73 2.61 -1.23
C GLU A 50 1.12 3.89 -0.64
N LEU A 51 0.22 3.76 0.34
CA LEU A 51 -0.37 4.88 1.05
C LEU A 51 0.69 5.78 1.71
N ALA A 52 1.72 5.21 2.32
CA ALA A 52 2.81 5.97 2.91
C ALA A 52 3.61 6.77 1.86
N SER A 53 3.84 6.18 0.67
CA SER A 53 4.46 6.88 -0.45
C SER A 53 3.61 8.05 -0.92
N LEU A 54 2.32 7.81 -1.19
CA LEU A 54 1.40 8.84 -1.65
C LEU A 54 1.26 9.98 -0.65
N ARG A 55 1.20 9.68 0.65
CA ARG A 55 1.17 10.71 1.70
C ARG A 55 2.43 11.59 1.68
N THR A 56 3.58 10.99 1.41
CA THR A 56 4.84 11.73 1.28
C THR A 56 4.80 12.64 0.05
N ASP A 57 4.25 12.17 -1.07
CA ASP A 57 4.10 12.95 -2.29
C ASP A 57 3.13 14.12 -2.10
N VAL A 58 1.98 13.89 -1.46
CA VAL A 58 1.01 14.93 -1.10
C VAL A 58 1.66 15.98 -0.22
N ALA A 59 2.36 15.59 0.85
CA ALA A 59 3.04 16.53 1.74
C ALA A 59 4.10 17.37 1.01
N ARG A 60 4.81 16.78 0.03
CA ARG A 60 5.75 17.51 -0.83
C ARG A 60 5.03 18.53 -1.70
N MET A 61 3.94 18.13 -2.36
CA MET A 61 3.17 19.03 -3.23
C MET A 61 2.55 20.17 -2.42
N GLU A 62 1.97 19.87 -1.25
CA GLU A 62 1.45 20.88 -0.33
C GLU A 62 2.53 21.88 0.10
N ASN A 63 3.75 21.40 0.39
CA ASN A 63 4.87 22.28 0.73
C ASN A 63 5.25 23.19 -0.44
N LEU A 64 5.35 22.65 -1.66
CA LEU A 64 5.67 23.43 -2.85
C LEU A 64 4.59 24.47 -3.14
N THR A 65 3.32 24.08 -3.11
CA THR A 65 2.17 24.99 -3.27
C THR A 65 2.18 26.08 -2.20
N ARG A 66 2.49 25.73 -0.95
CA ARG A 66 2.60 26.72 0.13
C ARG A 66 3.75 27.70 -0.08
N ARG A 67 4.87 27.25 -0.64
CA ARG A 67 6.03 28.10 -0.97
C ARG A 67 5.81 28.98 -2.20
N LEU A 68 4.96 28.53 -3.12
CA LEU A 68 4.50 29.29 -4.29
C LEU A 68 3.39 30.28 -3.95
N SER A 69 2.74 30.15 -2.79
CA SER A 69 1.70 31.09 -2.34
C SER A 69 2.30 32.45 -1.96
N ASP A 70 1.66 33.52 -2.43
CA ASP A 70 2.02 34.95 -2.23
C ASP A 70 2.33 35.36 -0.77
N LYS A 71 1.90 34.58 0.23
CA LYS A 71 2.23 34.84 1.65
C LYS A 71 3.67 34.45 2.05
N TYR A 72 4.34 33.62 1.24
CA TYR A 72 5.73 33.17 1.43
C TYR A 72 6.59 33.38 0.18
N LEU A 73 6.00 33.84 -0.91
CA LEU A 73 6.71 34.25 -2.12
C LEU A 73 7.34 35.61 -1.87
N ASP A 74 8.60 35.61 -1.44
CA ASP A 74 9.38 36.83 -1.32
C ASP A 74 9.65 37.39 -2.73
N LEU A 75 8.80 38.32 -3.15
CA LEU A 75 8.88 38.98 -4.45
C LEU A 75 10.27 39.60 -4.69
N ASP A 76 10.98 39.99 -3.62
CA ASP A 76 12.34 40.51 -3.70
C ASP A 76 13.34 39.41 -4.07
N LEU A 77 13.17 38.17 -3.57
CA LEU A 77 13.99 37.02 -3.97
C LEU A 77 13.68 36.56 -5.40
N LEU A 78 12.44 36.73 -5.86
CA LEU A 78 12.04 36.43 -7.23
C LEU A 78 12.62 37.45 -8.21
N ASP A 79 12.61 38.76 -7.87
CA ASP A 79 13.25 39.82 -8.66
C ASP A 79 14.77 39.65 -8.67
N ALA A 80 15.38 39.28 -7.55
CA ALA A 80 16.82 38.97 -7.49
C ALA A 80 17.18 37.78 -8.39
N ARG A 81 16.40 36.68 -8.37
CA ARG A 81 16.65 35.54 -9.28
C ARG A 81 16.31 35.83 -10.73
N ALA A 82 15.29 36.63 -11.00
CA ALA A 82 15.00 37.11 -12.35
C ALA A 82 16.15 37.97 -12.87
N ARG A 83 16.72 38.85 -12.05
CA ARG A 83 17.86 39.71 -12.40
C ARG A 83 19.14 38.91 -12.66
N GLU A 84 19.40 37.87 -11.86
CA GLU A 84 20.55 36.99 -12.02
C GLU A 84 20.43 36.05 -13.24
N VAL A 85 19.23 35.53 -13.54
CA VAL A 85 18.99 34.59 -14.64
C VAL A 85 18.76 35.30 -15.98
N LEU A 86 18.03 36.41 -15.99
CA LEU A 86 17.71 37.16 -17.21
C LEU A 86 18.74 38.25 -17.54
N GLY A 87 19.75 38.46 -16.69
CA GLY A 87 20.82 39.43 -16.95
C GLY A 87 20.33 40.87 -17.07
N MET A 88 19.18 41.20 -16.48
CA MET A 88 18.61 42.56 -16.50
C MET A 88 19.34 43.44 -15.47
N ILE A 89 20.62 43.66 -15.71
CA ILE A 89 21.33 44.82 -15.17
C ILE A 89 20.75 46.02 -15.91
N ARG A 90 20.08 46.92 -15.17
CA ARG A 90 19.81 48.27 -15.66
C ARG A 90 21.17 48.89 -16.01
N ALA A 91 21.28 49.46 -17.21
CA ALA A 91 22.55 49.92 -17.80
C ALA A 91 23.30 51.00 -16.98
N ASP A 92 22.76 51.39 -15.83
CA ASP A 92 23.09 52.52 -15.00
C ASP A 92 23.64 52.18 -13.59
N GLU A 93 23.85 50.91 -13.22
CA GLU A 93 24.47 50.56 -11.91
C GLU A 93 25.98 50.20 -12.02
N ILE A 94 26.82 50.94 -11.27
CA ILE A 94 28.27 50.79 -11.18
C ILE A 94 28.62 49.98 -9.92
N VAL A 95 29.31 48.85 -10.08
CA VAL A 95 29.89 48.08 -8.96
C VAL A 95 31.22 48.71 -8.55
N ILE A 96 31.29 49.24 -7.34
CA ILE A 96 32.55 49.67 -6.71
C ILE A 96 33.13 48.47 -5.95
N ARG A 97 34.39 48.15 -6.27
CA ARG A 97 35.18 47.04 -5.73
C ARG A 97 35.71 47.31 -4.33
#